data_AF-A0A550H6M9-F1
#
_entry.id   AF-A0A550H6M9-F1
#
_cell.length_a   1.000
_cell.length_b   1.000
_cell.length_c   1.000
_cell.angle_alpha   90.00
_cell.angle_beta   90.00
_cell.angle_gamma   90.00
#
_symmetry.space_group_name_H-M   'P 1'
#
loop_
_entity.id
_entity.type
_entity.pdbx_description
1 polymer ?
#
loop_
_entity_poly.entity_id
_entity_poly.type
_entity_poly.pdbx_seq_one_letter_code
_entity_poly.pdbx_strand_id
1 'polypeptide(L)'
;FQERHGDCFDLIRQRIRENKGIIRKMGADYLAYSLIDMIVDGYFTVLEKIGDRIEDIEDELVVNPQIDTLHDIYDMKRSMISFRKNVWPLREVISRLDRLGSRLFKASTGVYIRDVYDHTIQVVDAIETYRDLLSGMLDIYLSSISNKMNQIMQVLTIIGTIFIPLTFLAGVYGMNFQHMPELAWRNAYPTLWGIMIIITIIMVLFFRRRKWL
;
A
#
# COMPACT_ATOMS: atom_id res chain seq x y z
N PHE A 1 -20.70 -5.81 -30.74
CA PHE A 1 -19.56 -6.62 -31.20
C PHE A 1 -18.67 -6.90 -30.00
N GLN A 2 -18.15 -8.11 -29.85
CA GLN A 2 -17.27 -8.53 -28.76
C GLN A 2 -16.01 -9.14 -29.35
N GLU A 3 -14.87 -8.96 -28.68
CA GLU A 3 -13.57 -9.46 -29.17
C GLU A 3 -13.32 -10.92 -28.82
N ARG A 4 -13.91 -11.42 -27.72
CA ARG A 4 -13.72 -12.80 -27.22
C ARG A 4 -15.04 -13.36 -26.68
N HIS A 5 -15.13 -14.69 -26.62
CA HIS A 5 -16.25 -15.39 -26.00
C HIS A 5 -16.21 -15.25 -24.46
N GLY A 6 -17.36 -14.89 -23.86
CA GLY A 6 -17.51 -14.62 -22.43
C GLY A 6 -17.84 -13.15 -22.17
N ASP A 7 -18.98 -12.85 -21.54
CA ASP A 7 -19.40 -11.49 -21.21
C ASP A 7 -20.20 -11.43 -19.89
N CYS A 8 -20.48 -10.21 -19.42
CA CYS A 8 -21.27 -9.98 -18.22
C CYS A 8 -22.80 -10.04 -18.47
N PHE A 9 -23.27 -10.36 -19.68
CA PHE A 9 -24.67 -10.19 -20.07
C PHE A 9 -25.56 -11.40 -19.80
N ASP A 10 -25.04 -12.48 -19.20
CA ASP A 10 -25.83 -13.69 -18.94
C ASP A 10 -27.06 -13.42 -18.07
N LEU A 11 -26.93 -12.53 -17.08
CA LEU A 11 -28.06 -12.10 -16.24
C LEU A 11 -29.16 -11.42 -17.07
N ILE A 12 -28.79 -10.63 -18.09
CA ILE A 12 -29.75 -9.98 -19.00
C ILE A 12 -30.41 -11.02 -19.89
N ARG A 13 -29.63 -11.96 -20.46
CA ARG A 13 -30.17 -13.06 -21.28
C ARG A 13 -31.18 -13.88 -20.49
N GLN A 14 -30.86 -14.19 -19.24
CA GLN A 14 -31.75 -14.93 -18.35
C GLN A 14 -33.04 -14.15 -18.07
N ARG A 15 -32.94 -12.85 -17.74
CA ARG A 15 -34.12 -11.98 -17.54
C ARG A 15 -35.05 -11.96 -18.75
N ILE A 16 -34.49 -11.94 -19.97
CA ILE A 16 -35.27 -11.99 -21.22
C ILE A 16 -35.91 -13.37 -21.41
N ARG A 17 -35.16 -14.46 -21.24
CA ARG A 17 -35.66 -15.84 -21.44
C ARG A 17 -36.77 -16.20 -20.46
N GLU A 18 -36.61 -15.82 -19.20
CA GLU A 18 -37.54 -16.14 -18.10
C GLU A 18 -38.65 -15.10 -17.93
N ASN A 19 -38.70 -14.06 -18.77
CA ASN A 19 -39.66 -12.95 -18.65
C ASN A 19 -39.65 -12.29 -17.26
N LYS A 20 -38.46 -12.12 -16.67
CA LYS A 20 -38.27 -11.46 -15.37
C LYS A 20 -38.13 -9.95 -15.55
N GLY A 21 -38.84 -9.20 -14.71
CA GLY A 21 -38.81 -7.73 -14.69
C GLY A 21 -39.60 -7.08 -15.83
N ILE A 22 -39.18 -5.87 -16.23
CA ILE A 22 -39.86 -5.07 -17.26
C ILE A 22 -39.18 -5.14 -18.63
N ILE A 23 -38.06 -5.86 -18.76
CA ILE A 23 -37.20 -5.84 -19.96
C ILE A 23 -37.93 -6.24 -21.25
N ARG A 24 -38.89 -7.18 -21.17
CA ARG A 24 -39.73 -7.57 -22.33
C ARG A 24 -40.91 -6.63 -22.61
N LYS A 25 -41.27 -5.78 -21.64
CA LYS A 25 -42.36 -4.80 -21.74
C LYS A 25 -41.88 -3.46 -22.29
N MET A 26 -40.58 -3.20 -22.20
CA MET A 26 -39.93 -1.97 -22.63
C MET A 26 -39.36 -2.07 -24.05
N GLY A 27 -38.95 -0.94 -24.61
CA GLY A 27 -38.35 -0.88 -25.94
C GLY A 27 -36.87 -1.25 -25.97
N ALA A 28 -36.27 -1.17 -27.16
CA ALA A 28 -34.83 -1.39 -27.38
C ALA A 28 -33.95 -0.38 -26.61
N ASP A 29 -34.50 0.78 -26.27
CA ASP A 29 -33.85 1.81 -25.45
C ASP A 29 -33.57 1.31 -24.03
N TYR A 30 -34.53 0.62 -23.42
CA TYR A 30 -34.33 0.00 -22.11
C TYR A 30 -33.32 -1.15 -22.16
N LEU A 31 -33.32 -1.94 -23.23
CA LEU A 31 -32.32 -2.99 -23.42
C LEU A 31 -30.89 -2.40 -23.52
N ALA A 32 -30.73 -1.29 -24.23
CA ALA A 32 -29.45 -0.58 -24.31
C ALA A 32 -29.00 -0.10 -22.93
N TYR A 33 -29.91 0.50 -22.14
CA TYR A 33 -29.65 0.84 -20.74
C TYR A 33 -29.19 -0.38 -19.94
N SER A 34 -29.95 -1.48 -19.96
CA SER A 34 -29.63 -2.67 -19.16
C SER A 34 -28.25 -3.26 -19.48
N LEU A 35 -27.83 -3.19 -20.75
CA LEU A 35 -26.49 -3.63 -21.15
C LEU A 35 -25.39 -2.70 -20.60
N ILE A 36 -25.61 -1.39 -20.63
CA ILE A 36 -24.65 -0.41 -20.09
C ILE A 36 -24.55 -0.57 -18.57
N ASP A 37 -25.69 -0.67 -17.89
CA ASP A 37 -25.82 -0.89 -16.45
C ASP A 37 -24.98 -2.09 -15.99
N MET A 38 -25.14 -3.23 -16.66
CA MET A 38 -24.37 -4.45 -16.36
C MET A 38 -22.86 -4.32 -16.61
N ILE A 39 -22.42 -3.46 -17.53
CA ILE A 39 -20.99 -3.16 -17.72
C ILE A 39 -20.48 -2.30 -16.55
N VAL A 40 -21.25 -1.30 -16.14
CA VAL A 40 -20.89 -0.40 -15.04
C VAL A 40 -20.87 -1.15 -13.71
N ASP A 41 -21.84 -2.02 -13.46
CA ASP A 41 -21.87 -2.93 -12.31
C ASP A 41 -20.61 -3.81 -12.25
N GLY A 42 -20.15 -4.28 -13.40
CA GLY A 42 -18.90 -5.05 -13.49
C GLY A 42 -17.66 -4.28 -13.00
N TYR A 43 -17.67 -2.95 -13.06
CA TYR A 43 -16.58 -2.14 -12.51
C TYR A 43 -16.54 -2.16 -10.98
N PHE A 44 -17.68 -2.26 -10.31
CA PHE A 44 -17.69 -2.39 -8.85
C PHE A 44 -17.04 -3.70 -8.40
N THR A 45 -17.34 -4.82 -9.06
CA THR A 45 -16.66 -6.11 -8.77
C THR A 45 -15.14 -6.04 -8.99
N VAL A 46 -14.68 -5.24 -9.96
CA VAL A 46 -13.25 -5.03 -10.18
C VAL A 46 -12.66 -4.13 -9.09
N LEU A 47 -13.37 -3.07 -8.69
CA LEU A 47 -12.96 -2.18 -7.61
C LEU A 47 -12.88 -2.89 -6.26
N GLU A 48 -13.80 -3.79 -5.95
CA GLU A 48 -13.76 -4.60 -4.72
C GLU A 48 -12.45 -5.40 -4.65
N LYS A 49 -12.10 -6.14 -5.72
CA LYS A 49 -10.84 -6.90 -5.78
C LYS A 49 -9.60 -6.03 -5.70
N ILE A 50 -9.65 -4.82 -6.26
CA ILE A 50 -8.58 -3.83 -6.14
C ILE A 50 -8.47 -3.38 -4.68
N GLY A 51 -9.60 -3.09 -4.03
CA GLY A 51 -9.68 -2.71 -2.63
C GLY A 51 -9.05 -3.76 -1.73
N ASP A 52 -9.46 -5.03 -1.88
CA ASP A 52 -8.89 -6.16 -1.13
C ASP A 52 -7.36 -6.23 -1.29
N ARG A 53 -6.86 -6.04 -2.52
CA ARG A 53 -5.41 -6.06 -2.78
C ARG A 53 -4.68 -4.86 -2.20
N ILE A 54 -5.31 -3.69 -2.13
CA ILE A 54 -4.75 -2.50 -1.50
C ILE A 54 -4.63 -2.72 0.01
N GLU A 55 -5.64 -3.34 0.63
CA GLU A 55 -5.64 -3.70 2.05
C GLU A 55 -4.52 -4.70 2.37
N ASP A 56 -4.34 -5.75 1.55
CA ASP A 56 -3.23 -6.69 1.69
C ASP A 56 -1.85 -5.99 1.69
N ILE A 57 -1.66 -5.01 0.81
CA ILE A 57 -0.41 -4.23 0.70
C ILE A 57 -0.23 -3.34 1.93
N GLU A 58 -1.31 -2.75 2.44
CA GLU A 58 -1.28 -1.92 3.65
C GLU A 58 -0.81 -2.72 4.87
N ASP A 59 -1.36 -3.91 5.07
CA ASP A 59 -0.98 -4.80 6.16
C ASP A 59 0.50 -5.21 6.07
N GLU A 60 1.01 -5.48 4.86
CA GLU A 60 2.41 -5.82 4.64
C GLU A 60 3.36 -4.67 5.02
N LEU A 61 2.98 -3.42 4.68
CA LEU A 61 3.75 -2.21 4.99
C LEU A 61 3.93 -1.97 6.50
N VAL A 62 2.90 -2.28 7.29
CA VAL A 62 2.92 -2.09 8.75
C VAL A 62 3.78 -3.15 9.42
N VAL A 63 3.75 -4.40 8.94
CA VAL A 63 4.42 -5.52 9.60
C VAL A 63 5.91 -5.59 9.24
N ASN A 64 6.25 -5.67 7.95
CA ASN A 64 7.65 -5.80 7.53
C ASN A 64 7.83 -5.45 6.04
N PRO A 65 8.01 -4.16 5.70
CA PRO A 65 8.11 -3.74 4.31
C PRO A 65 9.30 -4.40 3.61
N GLN A 66 9.02 -5.03 2.46
CA GLN A 66 10.01 -5.61 1.56
C GLN A 66 10.20 -4.71 0.33
N ILE A 67 11.27 -4.96 -0.42
CA ILE A 67 11.49 -4.29 -1.72
C ILE A 67 10.34 -4.61 -2.68
N ASP A 68 9.79 -5.83 -2.62
CA ASP A 68 8.67 -6.26 -3.45
C ASP A 68 7.38 -5.47 -3.15
N THR A 69 7.16 -5.06 -1.89
CA THR A 69 6.01 -4.23 -1.51
C THR A 69 5.98 -2.90 -2.28
N LEU A 70 7.15 -2.31 -2.55
CA LEU A 70 7.24 -1.08 -3.35
C LEU A 70 6.78 -1.32 -4.81
N HIS A 71 7.17 -2.46 -5.39
CA HIS A 71 6.76 -2.82 -6.74
C HIS A 71 5.24 -2.99 -6.84
N ASP A 72 4.65 -3.68 -5.86
CA ASP A 72 3.20 -3.88 -5.78
C ASP A 72 2.42 -2.56 -5.71
N ILE A 73 2.89 -1.59 -4.91
CA ILE A 73 2.28 -0.25 -4.83
C ILE A 73 2.34 0.45 -6.21
N TYR A 74 3.48 0.39 -6.90
CA TYR A 74 3.62 0.99 -8.23
C TYR A 74 2.73 0.32 -9.28
N ASP A 75 2.65 -1.00 -9.27
CA ASP A 75 1.82 -1.75 -10.21
C ASP A 75 0.34 -1.50 -9.98
N MET A 76 -0.09 -1.40 -8.72
CA MET A 76 -1.46 -1.02 -8.40
C MET A 76 -1.77 0.41 -8.82
N LYS A 77 -0.86 1.36 -8.56
CA LYS A 77 -1.00 2.75 -9.00
C LYS A 77 -1.12 2.87 -10.52
N ARG A 78 -0.32 2.10 -11.26
CA ARG A 78 -0.40 2.03 -12.73
C ARG A 78 -1.73 1.42 -13.20
N SER A 79 -2.20 0.37 -12.52
CA SER A 79 -3.50 -0.24 -12.78
C SER A 79 -4.65 0.76 -12.58
N MET A 80 -4.60 1.60 -11.54
CA MET A 80 -5.60 2.64 -11.31
C MET A 80 -5.60 3.71 -12.40
N ILE A 81 -4.42 4.12 -12.88
CA ILE A 81 -4.32 5.08 -14.00
C ILE A 81 -4.95 4.48 -15.27
N SER A 82 -4.66 3.20 -15.55
CA SER A 82 -5.27 2.49 -16.68
C SER A 82 -6.78 2.39 -16.52
N PHE A 83 -7.27 2.10 -15.32
CA PHE A 83 -8.69 1.97 -15.04
C PHE A 83 -9.42 3.32 -15.23
N ARG A 84 -8.87 4.40 -14.65
CA ARG A 84 -9.37 5.77 -14.84
C ARG A 84 -9.47 6.13 -16.32
N LYS A 85 -8.45 5.80 -17.11
CA LYS A 85 -8.41 6.11 -18.55
C LYS A 85 -9.56 5.46 -19.33
N ASN A 86 -10.09 4.32 -18.84
CA ASN A 86 -11.21 3.62 -19.46
C ASN A 86 -12.58 4.07 -18.94
N VAL A 87 -12.69 4.36 -17.63
CA VAL A 87 -13.97 4.75 -17.01
C VAL A 87 -14.31 6.22 -17.25
N TRP A 88 -13.32 7.11 -17.26
CA TRP A 88 -13.58 8.55 -17.41
C TRP A 88 -14.30 8.91 -18.73
N PRO A 89 -13.90 8.39 -19.90
CA PRO A 89 -14.64 8.64 -21.14
C PRO A 89 -16.06 8.09 -21.09
N LEU A 90 -16.30 6.96 -20.40
CA LEU A 90 -17.63 6.38 -20.26
C LEU A 90 -18.58 7.32 -19.50
N ARG A 91 -18.09 7.95 -18.42
CA ARG A 91 -18.85 8.98 -17.70
C ARG A 91 -19.27 10.12 -18.61
N GLU A 92 -18.40 10.59 -19.49
CA GLU A 92 -18.75 11.65 -20.46
C GLU A 92 -19.79 11.18 -21.48
N VAL A 93 -19.69 9.94 -21.96
CA VAL A 93 -20.67 9.36 -22.89
C VAL A 93 -22.04 9.27 -22.23
N ILE A 94 -22.12 8.75 -21.00
CA ILE A 94 -23.39 8.63 -20.27
C ILE A 94 -23.94 10.02 -19.91
N SER A 95 -23.10 10.98 -19.54
CA SER A 95 -23.52 12.37 -19.33
C SER A 95 -24.17 12.98 -20.57
N ARG A 96 -23.65 12.67 -21.77
CA ARG A 96 -24.25 13.13 -23.02
C ARG A 96 -25.59 12.45 -23.30
N LEU A 97 -25.71 11.16 -22.98
CA LEU A 97 -26.97 10.43 -23.10
C LEU A 97 -28.07 10.98 -22.18
N ASP A 98 -27.73 11.36 -20.94
CA ASP A 98 -28.65 11.99 -19.99
C ASP A 98 -29.07 13.40 -20.45
N ARG A 99 -28.11 14.27 -20.79
CA ARG A 99 -28.39 15.69 -21.08
C ARG A 99 -29.05 15.96 -22.42
N LEU A 100 -28.66 15.24 -23.47
CA LEU A 100 -29.10 15.56 -24.83
C LEU A 100 -30.45 14.96 -25.19
N GLY A 101 -31.04 14.11 -24.32
CA GLY A 101 -32.36 13.51 -24.55
C GLY A 101 -32.47 12.97 -25.96
N SER A 102 -31.73 11.92 -26.29
CA SER A 102 -31.67 11.46 -27.68
C SER A 102 -33.06 11.03 -28.17
N ARG A 103 -33.35 11.18 -29.47
CA ARG A 103 -34.54 10.55 -30.11
C ARG A 103 -34.60 9.03 -29.89
N LEU A 104 -33.50 8.41 -29.47
CA LEU A 104 -33.38 6.97 -29.22
C LEU A 104 -33.85 6.58 -27.81
N PHE A 105 -33.90 7.50 -26.85
CA PHE A 105 -34.30 7.21 -25.46
C PHE A 105 -35.60 7.93 -25.12
N LYS A 106 -36.61 7.18 -24.67
CA LYS A 106 -37.87 7.77 -24.17
C LYS A 106 -37.64 8.46 -22.83
N ALA A 107 -38.49 9.43 -22.50
CA ALA A 107 -38.44 10.12 -21.20
C ALA A 107 -38.54 9.15 -20.00
N SER A 108 -39.29 8.05 -20.14
CA SER A 108 -39.39 6.98 -19.15
C SER A 108 -38.06 6.25 -18.90
N THR A 109 -37.16 6.27 -19.88
CA THR A 109 -35.86 5.59 -19.82
C THR A 109 -34.76 6.52 -19.27
N GLY A 110 -34.98 7.83 -19.26
CA GLY A 110 -34.02 8.82 -18.77
C GLY A 110 -33.69 8.67 -17.27
N VAL A 111 -34.66 8.24 -16.44
CA VAL A 111 -34.42 7.96 -15.01
C VAL A 111 -33.37 6.88 -14.82
N TYR A 112 -33.42 5.82 -15.64
CA TYR A 112 -32.47 4.71 -15.57
C TYR A 112 -31.08 5.11 -16.07
N ILE A 113 -30.99 5.97 -17.09
CA ILE A 113 -29.69 6.49 -17.57
C ILE A 113 -29.00 7.36 -16.52
N ARG A 114 -29.78 8.13 -15.74
CA ARG A 114 -29.25 8.92 -14.63
C ARG A 114 -28.66 8.04 -13.53
N ASP A 115 -29.30 6.92 -13.23
CA ASP A 115 -28.78 5.94 -12.27
C ASP A 115 -27.40 5.41 -12.69
N VAL A 116 -27.25 5.01 -13.95
CA VAL A 116 -25.93 4.61 -14.51
C VAL A 116 -24.93 5.77 -14.46
N TYR A 117 -25.37 7.00 -14.74
CA TYR A 117 -24.50 8.18 -14.64
C TYR A 117 -23.94 8.34 -13.22
N ASP A 118 -24.81 8.24 -12.21
CA ASP A 118 -24.43 8.35 -10.81
C ASP A 118 -23.50 7.19 -10.41
N HIS A 119 -23.76 5.96 -10.86
CA HIS A 119 -22.84 4.83 -10.69
C HIS A 119 -21.46 5.09 -11.31
N THR A 120 -21.39 5.67 -12.51
CA THR A 120 -20.07 5.99 -13.10
C THR A 120 -19.32 7.09 -12.36
N ILE A 121 -20.01 8.02 -11.72
CA ILE A 121 -19.37 8.98 -10.82
C ILE A 121 -18.77 8.26 -9.62
N GLN A 122 -19.55 7.39 -8.97
CA GLN A 122 -19.08 6.62 -7.82
C GLN A 122 -17.84 5.77 -8.14
N VAL A 123 -17.81 5.11 -9.30
CA VAL A 123 -16.64 4.34 -9.76
C VAL A 123 -15.42 5.26 -9.94
N VAL A 124 -15.58 6.44 -10.55
CA VAL A 124 -14.47 7.39 -10.73
C VAL A 124 -13.95 7.90 -9.38
N ASP A 125 -14.85 8.25 -8.46
CA ASP A 125 -14.46 8.75 -7.13
C ASP A 125 -13.76 7.67 -6.30
N ALA A 126 -14.19 6.41 -6.41
CA ALA A 126 -13.51 5.27 -5.79
C ALA A 126 -12.09 5.07 -6.36
N ILE A 127 -11.92 5.18 -7.69
CA ILE A 127 -10.59 5.11 -8.32
C ILE A 127 -9.67 6.21 -7.79
N GLU A 128 -10.16 7.45 -7.67
CA GLU A 128 -9.35 8.54 -7.13
C GLU A 128 -9.00 8.31 -5.65
N THR A 129 -9.96 7.83 -4.86
CA THR A 129 -9.73 7.46 -3.45
C THR A 129 -8.61 6.42 -3.32
N TYR A 130 -8.66 5.34 -4.12
CA TYR A 130 -7.62 4.31 -4.11
C TYR A 130 -6.26 4.85 -4.57
N ARG A 131 -6.22 5.80 -5.52
CA ARG A 131 -4.96 6.43 -5.95
C ARG A 131 -4.34 7.30 -4.87
N ASP A 132 -5.16 7.98 -4.09
CA ASP A 132 -4.69 8.79 -2.96
C ASP A 132 -4.16 7.90 -1.83
N LEU A 133 -4.87 6.81 -1.51
CA LEU A 133 -4.41 5.79 -0.56
C LEU A 133 -3.05 5.19 -0.96
N LEU A 134 -2.92 4.73 -2.21
CA LEU A 134 -1.67 4.20 -2.75
C LEU A 134 -0.53 5.23 -2.73
N SER A 135 -0.84 6.52 -2.85
CA SER A 135 0.17 7.57 -2.75
C SER A 135 0.61 7.78 -1.29
N GLY A 136 -0.32 7.75 -0.34
CA GLY A 136 0.01 7.77 1.10
C GLY A 136 0.81 6.55 1.55
N MET A 137 0.54 5.38 0.97
CA MET A 137 1.31 4.15 1.24
C MET A 137 2.79 4.25 0.87
N LEU A 138 3.13 4.99 -0.20
CA LEU A 138 4.54 5.26 -0.55
C LEU A 138 5.24 6.07 0.55
N ASP A 139 4.57 7.05 1.13
CA ASP A 139 5.12 7.86 2.21
C ASP A 139 5.30 7.03 3.49
N ILE A 140 4.34 6.15 3.79
CA ILE A 140 4.43 5.19 4.90
C ILE A 140 5.61 4.24 4.70
N TYR A 141 5.79 3.68 3.49
CA TYR A 141 6.91 2.82 3.14
C TYR A 141 8.26 3.51 3.39
N LEU A 142 8.43 4.73 2.88
CA LEU A 142 9.65 5.51 3.08
C LEU A 142 9.92 5.80 4.56
N SER A 143 8.88 6.15 5.31
CA SER A 143 8.97 6.36 6.77
C SER A 143 9.40 5.09 7.50
N SER A 144 8.81 3.94 7.13
CA SER A 144 9.11 2.64 7.74
C SER A 144 10.55 2.20 7.47
N ILE A 145 11.04 2.35 6.23
CA ILE A 145 12.45 2.10 5.89
C ILE A 145 13.39 3.02 6.67
N SER A 146 13.07 4.31 6.75
CA SER A 146 13.87 5.27 7.51
C SER A 146 13.95 4.90 8.99
N ASN A 147 12.83 4.49 9.58
CA ASN A 147 12.78 4.02 10.96
C ASN A 147 13.61 2.74 11.16
N LYS A 148 13.52 1.77 10.25
CA LYS A 148 14.32 0.53 10.28
C LYS A 148 15.82 0.83 10.15
N MET A 149 16.19 1.75 9.26
CA MET A 149 17.57 2.22 9.13
C MET A 149 18.05 2.90 10.42
N ASN A 150 17.23 3.75 11.03
CA ASN A 150 17.55 4.41 12.30
C ASN A 150 17.77 3.39 13.44
N GLN A 151 16.93 2.35 13.51
CA GLN A 151 17.10 1.24 14.47
C GLN A 151 18.41 0.48 14.24
N ILE A 152 18.74 0.12 12.99
CA ILE A 152 20.00 -0.56 12.64
C ILE A 152 21.20 0.31 13.04
N MET A 153 21.16 1.60 12.70
CA MET A 153 22.22 2.55 13.05
C MET A 153 22.38 2.71 14.56
N GLN A 154 21.28 2.75 15.30
CA GLN A 154 21.29 2.81 16.76
C GLN A 154 21.94 1.57 17.36
N VAL A 155 21.58 0.36 16.91
CA VAL A 155 22.19 -0.89 17.38
C VAL A 155 23.70 -0.91 17.09
N LEU A 156 24.11 -0.57 15.87
CA LEU A 156 25.53 -0.49 15.50
C LEU A 156 26.29 0.52 16.37
N THR A 157 25.67 1.67 16.64
CA THR A 157 26.26 2.73 17.48
C THR A 157 26.40 2.29 18.93
N ILE A 158 25.42 1.57 19.49
CA ILE A 158 25.47 1.05 20.85
C ILE A 158 26.62 0.03 20.97
N ILE A 159 26.69 -0.92 20.05
CA ILE A 159 27.76 -1.93 20.01
C ILE A 159 29.12 -1.23 19.89
N GLY A 160 29.27 -0.32 18.92
CA GLY A 160 30.51 0.43 18.70
C GLY A 160 30.94 1.24 19.94
N THR A 161 30.02 1.98 20.56
CA THR A 161 30.30 2.81 21.74
C THR A 161 30.75 1.99 22.94
N ILE A 162 30.25 0.75 23.09
CA ILE A 162 30.69 -0.18 24.13
C ILE A 162 32.09 -0.73 23.81
N PHE A 163 32.32 -1.19 22.56
CA PHE A 163 33.56 -1.87 22.21
C PHE A 163 34.76 -0.94 21.96
N ILE A 164 34.58 0.29 21.45
CA ILE A 164 35.67 1.23 21.17
C ILE A 164 36.56 1.49 22.40
N PRO A 165 36.05 1.91 23.58
CA PRO A 165 36.89 2.15 24.75
C PRO A 165 37.51 0.87 25.31
N LEU A 166 36.79 -0.27 25.23
CA LEU A 166 37.32 -1.57 25.67
C LEU A 166 38.49 -2.02 24.79
N THR A 167 38.34 -1.87 23.47
CA THR A 167 39.38 -2.20 22.48
C THR A 167 40.57 -1.28 22.62
N PHE A 168 40.33 0.01 22.90
CA PHE A 168 41.40 0.96 23.21
C PHE A 168 42.19 0.54 24.46
N LEU A 169 41.51 0.20 25.55
CA LEU A 169 42.17 -0.30 26.78
C LEU A 169 42.96 -1.58 26.52
N ALA A 170 42.35 -2.57 25.86
CA ALA A 170 43.05 -3.80 25.49
C ALA A 170 44.25 -3.54 24.57
N GLY A 171 44.12 -2.59 23.64
CA GLY A 171 45.19 -2.16 22.75
C GLY A 171 46.36 -1.55 23.50
N VAL A 172 46.10 -0.58 24.39
CA VAL A 172 47.13 0.08 25.22
C VAL A 172 47.91 -0.93 26.06
N TYR A 173 47.21 -1.84 26.74
CA TYR A 173 47.85 -2.89 27.56
C TYR A 173 48.44 -4.05 26.74
N GLY A 174 48.17 -4.10 25.43
CA GLY A 174 48.79 -5.03 24.49
C GLY A 174 50.06 -4.48 23.82
N MET A 175 50.46 -3.24 24.10
CA MET A 175 51.66 -2.64 23.52
C MET A 175 52.93 -3.09 24.25
N ASN A 176 53.99 -3.39 23.49
CA ASN A 176 55.28 -3.83 24.03
C ASN A 176 56.16 -2.66 24.50
N PHE A 177 55.79 -1.97 25.58
CA PHE A 177 56.61 -0.91 26.18
C PHE A 177 57.49 -1.42 27.33
N GLN A 178 58.72 -0.91 27.43
CA GLN A 178 59.68 -1.28 28.49
C GLN A 178 59.38 -0.65 29.86
N HIS A 179 58.70 0.51 29.90
CA HIS A 179 58.35 1.22 31.14
C HIS A 179 56.83 1.37 31.28
N MET A 180 56.17 0.29 31.70
CA MET A 180 54.76 0.29 32.13
C MET A 180 54.68 -0.04 33.62
N PRO A 181 54.67 0.97 34.51
CA PRO A 181 54.65 0.75 35.96
C PRO A 181 53.42 -0.05 36.42
N GLU A 182 52.31 0.00 35.67
CA GLU A 182 51.09 -0.75 35.97
C GLU A 182 51.25 -2.26 35.80
N LEU A 183 52.11 -2.73 34.89
CA LEU A 183 52.32 -4.17 34.62
C LEU A 183 53.13 -4.89 35.71
N ALA A 184 53.94 -4.15 36.47
CA ALA A 184 54.71 -4.70 37.60
C ALA A 184 53.81 -5.04 38.81
N TRP A 185 52.55 -4.60 38.82
CA TRP A 185 51.62 -4.84 39.92
C TRP A 185 50.92 -6.19 39.76
N ARG A 186 51.04 -7.05 40.79
CA ARG A 186 50.52 -8.44 40.80
C ARG A 186 49.03 -8.57 40.46
N ASN A 187 48.23 -7.55 40.76
CA ASN A 187 46.77 -7.55 40.55
C ASN A 187 46.32 -6.67 39.37
N ALA A 188 47.23 -6.20 38.52
CA ALA A 188 46.91 -5.32 37.40
C ALA A 188 45.91 -5.96 36.41
N TYR A 189 46.12 -7.23 36.06
CA TYR A 189 45.28 -7.94 35.08
C TYR A 189 43.82 -8.12 35.56
N PRO A 190 43.54 -8.63 36.79
CA PRO A 190 42.19 -8.64 37.34
C PRO A 190 41.56 -7.24 37.49
N THR A 191 42.37 -6.23 37.85
CA THR A 191 41.88 -4.85 38.04
C THR A 191 41.43 -4.23 36.72
N LEU A 192 42.19 -4.44 35.63
CA LEU A 192 41.83 -4.00 34.29
C LEU A 192 40.51 -4.64 33.82
N TRP A 193 40.34 -5.96 34.02
CA TRP A 193 39.07 -6.63 33.74
C TRP A 193 37.90 -6.06 34.54
N GLY A 194 38.11 -5.75 35.82
CA GLY A 194 37.12 -5.06 36.65
C GLY A 194 36.70 -3.72 36.06
N ILE A 195 37.65 -2.89 35.63
CA ILE A 195 37.39 -1.60 34.98
C ILE A 195 36.60 -1.79 33.68
N MET A 196 37.01 -2.73 32.82
CA MET A 196 36.32 -3.03 31.56
C MET A 196 34.86 -3.45 31.77
N ILE A 197 34.61 -4.33 32.76
CA ILE A 197 33.26 -4.76 33.11
C ILE A 197 32.43 -3.59 33.64
N ILE A 198 33.00 -2.75 34.52
CA ILE A 198 32.33 -1.57 35.07
C ILE A 198 31.93 -0.59 33.94
N ILE A 199 32.85 -0.28 33.02
CA ILE A 199 32.58 0.58 31.87
C ILE A 199 31.43 0.01 31.03
N THR A 200 31.45 -1.29 30.75
CA THR A 200 30.41 -1.97 29.98
C THR A 200 29.05 -1.84 30.68
N ILE A 201 28.98 -2.12 31.98
CA ILE A 201 27.73 -2.04 32.76
C ILE A 201 27.21 -0.60 32.78
N ILE A 202 28.07 0.39 32.99
CA ILE A 202 27.70 1.81 32.98
C ILE A 202 27.08 2.20 31.64
N MET A 203 27.72 1.80 30.53
CA MET A 203 27.22 2.10 29.18
C MET A 203 25.89 1.42 28.90
N VAL A 204 25.73 0.13 29.24
CA VAL A 204 24.47 -0.59 29.06
C VAL A 204 23.34 0.06 29.88
N LEU A 205 23.60 0.43 31.14
CA LEU A 205 22.62 1.12 31.98
C LEU A 205 22.26 2.50 31.43
N PHE A 206 23.24 3.24 30.89
CA PHE A 206 23.02 4.53 30.26
C PHE A 206 22.10 4.41 29.03
N PHE A 207 22.39 3.47 28.13
CA PHE A 207 21.57 3.26 26.93
C PHE A 207 20.17 2.75 27.25
N ARG A 208 20.02 1.86 28.24
CA ARG A 208 18.72 1.38 28.71
C ARG A 208 17.86 2.52 29.29
N ARG A 209 18.47 3.45 30.06
CA ARG A 209 17.75 4.63 30.57
C ARG A 209 17.28 5.57 29.47
N ARG A 210 17.99 5.63 28.34
CA ARG A 210 17.60 6.46 27.19
C ARG A 210 16.54 5.81 26.28
N LYS A 211 16.05 4.60 26.61
CA LYS A 211 15.15 3.79 25.77
C LYS A 211 15.74 3.49 24.39
N TRP A 212 17.07 3.41 24.31
CA TRP A 212 17.77 3.00 23.09
C TRP A 212 18.01 1.49 23.06
N LEU A 213 17.65 0.81 24.15
CA LEU A 213 17.74 -0.61 24.45
C LEU A 213 16.44 -1.04 25.14
#